data_AF-A0A5C6VM99-F1
#
_entry.id   AF-A0A5C6VM99-F1
#
_cell.length_a   1.000
_cell.length_b   1.000
_cell.length_c   1.000
_cell.angle_alpha   90.00
_cell.angle_beta   90.00
_cell.angle_gamma   90.00
#
_symmetry.space_group_name_H-M   'P 1'
#
loop_
_entity.id
_entity.type
_entity.pdbx_description
1 polymer ?
#
loop_
_entity_poly.entity_id
_entity_poly.type
_entity_poly.pdbx_seq_one_letter_code
_entity_poly.pdbx_strand_id
1 'polypeptide(L)'
;MKNYILLICAILLLTLFACNNSQVSSSLSTSEEISWAYDFVIVNNTAYELTGEKVDKASKGEKFGEVKRNIVDMDVEANLVEMDFDSNALDIGTKLYLYKEDGNRILFEKHGEFFVAVKRSHD
;
A
#
# COMPACT_ATOMS: atom_id res chain seq x y z
N MET A 1 -36.28 -46.33 45.76
CA MET A 1 -36.30 -45.62 44.46
C MET A 1 -37.19 -44.37 44.54
N LYS A 2 -36.81 -43.36 45.32
CA LYS A 2 -37.56 -42.08 45.41
C LYS A 2 -36.66 -40.84 45.60
N ASN A 3 -35.36 -41.04 45.84
CA ASN A 3 -34.43 -39.94 46.13
C ASN A 3 -33.46 -39.63 44.97
N TYR A 4 -33.49 -40.40 43.88
CA TYR A 4 -32.65 -40.15 42.71
C TYR A 4 -33.24 -39.08 41.76
N ILE A 5 -34.56 -38.89 41.78
CA ILE A 5 -35.24 -37.87 40.96
C ILE A 5 -34.91 -36.46 41.46
N LEU A 6 -34.80 -36.27 42.79
CA LEU A 6 -34.41 -35.00 43.40
C LEU A 6 -32.94 -34.64 43.14
N LEU A 7 -32.05 -35.63 43.00
CA LEU A 7 -30.64 -35.42 42.69
C LEU A 7 -30.42 -35.01 41.21
N ILE A 8 -31.25 -35.54 40.30
CA ILE A 8 -31.18 -35.21 38.86
C ILE A 8 -31.72 -33.79 38.60
N CYS A 9 -32.75 -33.35 39.33
CA CYS A 9 -33.24 -31.97 39.23
C CYS A 9 -32.24 -30.91 39.74
N ALA A 10 -31.39 -31.25 40.72
CA ALA A 10 -30.40 -30.32 41.25
C ALA A 10 -29.21 -30.08 40.31
N ILE A 11 -28.87 -31.06 39.47
CA ILE A 11 -27.74 -30.96 38.52
C ILE A 11 -28.12 -30.14 37.28
N LEU A 12 -29.42 -30.07 36.94
CA LEU A 12 -29.91 -29.36 35.76
C LEU A 12 -29.95 -27.82 35.91
N LEU A 13 -29.77 -27.28 37.13
CA LEU A 13 -29.86 -25.83 37.41
C LEU A 13 -28.51 -25.10 37.38
N LEU A 14 -27.39 -25.82 37.16
CA LEU A 14 -26.04 -25.23 37.18
C LEU A 14 -25.45 -24.93 35.79
N THR A 15 -26.18 -25.16 34.69
CA THR A 15 -25.66 -24.93 33.33
C THR A 15 -26.04 -23.58 32.71
N LEU A 16 -26.62 -22.65 33.48
CA LEU A 16 -27.03 -21.32 32.97
C LEU A 16 -26.03 -20.17 33.21
N PHE A 17 -24.80 -20.45 33.64
CA PHE A 17 -23.75 -19.43 33.79
C PHE A 17 -22.48 -19.78 33.01
N ALA A 18 -22.54 -19.72 31.67
CA ALA A 18 -21.35 -19.56 30.81
C ALA A 18 -21.74 -19.23 29.36
N CYS A 19 -22.24 -18.01 29.12
CA CYS A 19 -22.06 -17.33 27.84
C CYS A 19 -22.12 -15.83 28.09
N ASN A 20 -21.10 -15.33 28.79
CA ASN A 20 -20.68 -13.95 28.64
C ASN A 20 -19.26 -13.98 28.06
N ASN A 21 -19.14 -14.55 26.86
CA ASN A 21 -18.05 -14.15 26.00
C ASN A 21 -18.67 -13.02 25.18
N SER A 22 -18.39 -11.79 25.60
CA SER A 22 -18.54 -10.64 24.73
C SER A 22 -18.02 -11.09 23.37
N GLN A 23 -18.91 -11.11 22.39
CA GLN A 23 -18.49 -11.08 21.01
C GLN A 23 -17.86 -9.69 20.87
N VAL A 24 -16.62 -9.56 21.36
CA VAL A 24 -15.62 -8.79 20.67
C VAL A 24 -15.53 -9.55 19.36
N SER A 25 -16.42 -9.18 18.44
CA SER A 25 -16.07 -9.18 17.04
C SER A 25 -14.81 -8.35 17.01
N SER A 26 -13.66 -8.99 17.23
CA SER A 26 -12.51 -8.73 16.41
C SER A 26 -13.04 -8.98 15.01
N SER A 27 -13.64 -7.92 14.44
CA SER A 27 -13.47 -7.64 13.04
C SER A 27 -11.98 -7.79 12.86
N LEU A 28 -11.58 -8.98 12.42
CA LEU A 28 -10.35 -9.18 11.72
C LEU A 28 -10.57 -8.34 10.47
N SER A 29 -10.39 -7.03 10.62
CA SER A 29 -10.09 -6.13 9.54
C SER A 29 -8.71 -6.61 9.14
N THR A 30 -8.69 -7.67 8.33
CA THR A 30 -7.69 -7.79 7.30
C THR A 30 -7.83 -6.47 6.55
N SER A 31 -7.02 -5.47 6.90
CA SER A 31 -6.78 -4.37 5.99
C SER A 31 -6.28 -5.09 4.75
N GLU A 32 -7.08 -5.08 3.70
CA GLU A 32 -6.59 -5.41 2.38
C GLU A 32 -5.58 -4.31 2.05
N GLU A 33 -4.34 -4.53 2.50
CA GLU A 33 -3.21 -3.73 2.10
C GLU A 33 -3.18 -3.79 0.57
N ILE A 34 -3.22 -2.63 -0.06
CA ILE A 34 -3.17 -2.54 -1.51
C ILE A 34 -1.78 -3.01 -1.91
N SER A 35 -1.65 -4.27 -2.34
CA SER A 35 -0.38 -4.79 -2.84
C SER A 35 -0.22 -4.38 -4.30
N TRP A 36 0.46 -3.26 -4.55
CA TRP A 36 0.84 -2.88 -5.91
C TRP A 36 1.76 -3.94 -6.53
N ALA A 37 1.61 -4.16 -7.85
CA ALA A 37 2.40 -5.15 -8.57
C ALA A 37 3.85 -4.72 -8.81
N TYR A 38 4.15 -3.41 -8.72
CA TYR A 38 5.46 -2.82 -8.94
C TYR A 38 5.58 -1.44 -8.27
N ASP A 39 6.81 -0.96 -8.15
CA ASP A 39 7.11 0.38 -7.66
C ASP A 39 6.94 1.41 -8.79
N PHE A 40 6.27 2.53 -8.52
CA PHE A 40 5.99 3.54 -9.54
C PHE A 40 5.98 4.98 -9.04
N VAL A 41 5.95 5.89 -10.01
CA VAL A 41 5.56 7.29 -9.85
C VAL A 41 4.61 7.70 -10.98
N ILE A 42 3.58 8.47 -10.65
CA ILE A 42 2.63 9.01 -11.62
C ILE A 42 3.16 10.35 -12.15
N VAL A 43 3.23 10.49 -13.47
CA VAL A 43 3.59 11.74 -14.15
C VAL A 43 2.63 11.97 -15.32
N ASN A 44 1.96 13.11 -15.36
CA ASN A 44 0.92 13.46 -16.32
C ASN A 44 -0.11 12.32 -16.49
N ASN A 45 -0.62 11.81 -15.36
CA ASN A 45 -1.60 10.71 -15.32
C ASN A 45 -1.11 9.42 -15.98
N THR A 46 0.22 9.23 -16.07
CA THR A 46 0.86 8.03 -16.59
C THR A 46 1.77 7.43 -15.52
N ALA A 47 1.66 6.12 -15.30
CA ALA A 47 2.56 5.40 -14.41
C ALA A 47 3.94 5.17 -15.06
N TYR A 48 4.98 5.48 -14.32
CA TYR A 48 6.36 5.14 -14.64
C TYR A 48 6.87 4.14 -13.61
N GLU A 49 7.23 2.94 -14.06
CA GLU A 49 7.78 1.88 -13.22
C GLU A 49 9.23 2.19 -12.87
N LEU A 50 9.59 2.07 -11.58
CA LEU A 50 10.96 2.26 -11.11
C LEU A 50 11.77 0.98 -11.36
N THR A 51 12.80 1.04 -12.20
CA THR A 51 13.53 -0.17 -12.63
C THR A 51 14.74 -0.51 -11.75
N GLY A 52 15.19 0.45 -10.93
CA GLY A 52 16.44 0.35 -10.17
C GLY A 52 17.71 0.48 -11.03
N GLU A 53 17.58 0.67 -12.34
CA GLU A 53 18.71 0.90 -13.24
C GLU A 53 19.35 2.26 -12.94
N LYS A 54 20.62 2.24 -12.54
CA LYS A 54 21.42 3.44 -12.29
C LYS A 54 22.03 3.98 -13.58
N VAL A 55 22.02 5.30 -13.75
CA VAL A 55 22.60 5.99 -14.90
C VAL A 55 23.58 7.09 -14.50
N ASP A 56 24.43 7.48 -15.45
CA ASP A 56 25.36 8.60 -15.26
C ASP A 56 24.63 9.95 -15.22
N LYS A 57 25.22 10.91 -14.49
CA LYS A 57 24.71 12.27 -14.38
C LYS A 57 24.61 12.99 -15.74
N ALA A 58 25.42 12.59 -16.73
CA ALA A 58 25.37 13.12 -18.08
C ALA A 58 24.02 12.87 -18.76
N SER A 59 23.36 11.75 -18.48
CA SER A 59 22.06 11.40 -19.05
C SER A 59 20.89 12.18 -18.46
N LYS A 60 21.13 12.92 -17.36
CA LYS A 60 20.13 13.75 -16.69
C LYS A 60 19.81 15.03 -17.44
N GLY A 61 18.53 15.22 -17.77
CA GLY A 61 17.96 16.44 -18.33
C GLY A 61 17.51 17.45 -17.27
N GLU A 62 16.55 18.29 -17.65
CA GLU A 62 15.97 19.31 -16.77
C GLU A 62 15.11 18.68 -15.66
N LYS A 63 15.09 19.31 -14.49
CA LYS A 63 14.13 18.96 -13.42
C LYS A 63 12.76 19.45 -13.87
N PHE A 64 11.77 18.57 -13.91
CA PHE A 64 10.39 18.95 -14.24
C PHE A 64 9.44 18.83 -13.05
N GLY A 65 9.82 18.09 -12.00
CA GLY A 65 8.94 17.85 -10.88
C GLY A 65 9.63 17.23 -9.68
N GLU A 66 8.81 16.87 -8.70
CA GLU A 66 9.21 16.11 -7.52
C GLU A 66 7.99 15.41 -6.95
N VAL A 67 8.22 14.26 -6.31
CA VAL A 67 7.18 13.46 -5.66
C VAL A 67 6.45 14.30 -4.61
N LYS A 68 5.13 14.26 -4.64
CA LYS A 68 4.27 15.06 -3.74
C LYS A 68 3.64 14.22 -2.65
N ARG A 69 3.32 12.95 -2.93
CA ARG A 69 2.76 12.03 -1.95
C ARG A 69 3.39 10.65 -2.11
N ASN A 70 3.63 9.99 -0.98
CA ASN A 70 3.83 8.55 -0.97
C ASN A 70 2.48 7.91 -0.57
N ILE A 71 1.93 7.06 -1.44
CA ILE A 71 0.61 6.46 -1.27
C ILE A 71 0.68 5.01 -0.74
N VAL A 72 1.87 4.52 -0.38
CA VAL A 72 2.08 3.14 0.09
C VAL A 72 1.29 2.81 1.35
N ASP A 73 1.21 3.75 2.29
CA ASP A 73 0.48 3.62 3.56
C ASP A 73 -0.86 4.36 3.51
N MET A 74 -1.36 4.75 2.33
CA MET A 74 -2.74 5.24 2.17
C MET A 74 -3.69 4.05 2.20
N ASP A 75 -3.59 3.28 3.29
CA ASP A 75 -4.40 2.14 3.61
C ASP A 75 -5.87 2.56 3.65
N VAL A 76 -6.72 1.73 3.03
CA VAL A 76 -8.16 1.63 3.28
C VAL A 76 -9.10 2.72 2.74
N GLU A 77 -8.65 3.76 2.03
CA GLU A 77 -9.62 4.58 1.29
C GLU A 77 -10.09 3.82 0.05
N ALA A 78 -11.32 3.28 0.12
CA ALA A 78 -11.98 2.55 -0.97
C ALA A 78 -12.06 3.31 -2.31
N ASN A 79 -11.61 4.57 -2.35
CA ASN A 79 -11.59 5.45 -3.50
C ASN A 79 -10.25 6.19 -3.65
N LEU A 80 -9.10 5.53 -3.36
CA LEU A 80 -7.80 6.14 -3.64
C LEU A 80 -7.72 6.50 -5.13
N VAL A 81 -7.61 7.80 -5.41
CA VAL A 81 -7.39 8.31 -6.76
C VAL A 81 -5.94 8.72 -6.88
N GLU A 82 -5.21 8.00 -7.74
CA GLU A 82 -3.85 8.35 -8.13
C GLU A 82 -3.83 9.73 -8.79
N MET A 83 -2.93 10.59 -8.32
CA MET A 83 -2.73 11.95 -8.83
C MET A 83 -1.30 12.14 -9.32
N ASP A 84 -1.10 13.23 -10.06
CA ASP A 84 0.22 13.58 -10.57
C ASP A 84 1.25 13.73 -9.44
N PHE A 85 2.41 13.11 -9.63
CA PHE A 85 3.51 13.00 -8.67
C PHE A 85 3.25 12.18 -7.41
N ASP A 86 2.24 11.32 -7.41
CA ASP A 86 2.13 10.24 -6.43
C ASP A 86 3.17 9.15 -6.71
N SER A 87 3.66 8.51 -5.66
CA SER A 87 4.51 7.32 -5.75
C SER A 87 4.13 6.35 -4.64
N ASN A 88 4.34 5.05 -4.84
CA ASN A 88 4.21 4.04 -3.78
C ASN A 88 5.57 3.62 -3.19
N ALA A 89 6.68 4.21 -3.64
CA ALA A 89 8.03 3.75 -3.28
C ALA A 89 9.03 4.89 -3.03
N LEU A 90 8.78 6.08 -3.57
CA LEU A 90 9.66 7.24 -3.41
C LEU A 90 9.22 8.13 -2.27
N ASP A 91 10.20 8.70 -1.58
CA ASP A 91 9.96 9.70 -0.54
C ASP A 91 9.42 11.00 -1.15
N ILE A 92 8.57 11.69 -0.38
CA ILE A 92 8.11 13.05 -0.73
C ILE A 92 9.31 13.97 -0.93
N GLY A 93 9.28 14.75 -2.02
CA GLY A 93 10.37 15.64 -2.41
C GLY A 93 11.45 15.00 -3.28
N THR A 94 11.35 13.69 -3.57
CA THR A 94 12.24 13.03 -4.55
C THR A 94 12.14 13.73 -5.90
N LYS A 95 13.27 14.24 -6.41
CA LYS A 95 13.32 15.05 -7.62
C LYS A 95 13.21 14.19 -8.88
N LEU A 96 12.42 14.65 -9.84
CA LEU A 96 12.20 13.99 -11.12
C LEU A 96 12.78 14.83 -12.27
N TYR A 97 13.44 14.15 -13.20
CA TYR A 97 14.17 14.77 -14.30
C TYR A 97 13.86 14.09 -15.63
N LEU A 98 13.94 14.84 -16.72
CA LEU A 98 13.87 14.28 -18.07
C LEU A 98 15.07 13.35 -18.32
N TYR A 99 14.83 12.24 -19.03
CA TYR A 99 15.92 11.44 -19.58
C TYR A 99 16.31 12.00 -20.95
N LYS A 100 17.60 12.24 -21.20
CA LYS A 100 18.04 12.88 -22.45
C LYS A 100 17.95 11.98 -23.69
N GLU A 101 18.01 10.66 -23.50
CA GLU A 101 18.14 9.72 -24.61
C GLU A 101 16.80 9.38 -25.27
N ASP A 102 15.71 9.33 -24.50
CA ASP A 102 14.37 9.06 -25.01
C ASP A 102 13.26 9.68 -24.15
N GLY A 103 12.04 9.79 -24.71
CA GLY A 103 10.87 10.35 -24.04
C GLY A 103 9.97 9.35 -23.32
N ASN A 104 10.33 8.06 -23.33
CA ASN A 104 9.60 6.99 -22.64
C ASN A 104 10.16 6.74 -21.24
N ARG A 105 11.25 7.41 -20.87
CA ARG A 105 11.87 7.29 -19.56
C ARG A 105 11.99 8.63 -18.88
N ILE A 106 12.00 8.58 -17.56
CA ILE A 106 12.35 9.69 -16.68
C ILE A 106 13.43 9.22 -15.71
N LEU A 107 14.06 10.17 -15.02
CA LEU A 107 14.99 9.87 -13.95
C LEU A 107 14.46 10.36 -12.60
N PHE A 108 14.77 9.62 -11.54
CA PHE A 108 14.60 10.05 -10.16
C PHE A 108 15.95 10.08 -9.42
N GLU A 109 16.09 10.98 -8.45
CA GLU A 109 17.32 11.13 -7.66
C GLU A 109 17.18 10.48 -6.28
N LYS A 110 18.07 9.53 -5.97
CA LYS A 110 18.14 8.88 -4.66
C LYS A 110 19.58 8.91 -4.17
N HIS A 111 19.80 9.49 -2.99
CA HIS A 111 21.13 9.66 -2.37
C HIS A 111 22.18 10.32 -3.30
N GLY A 112 21.75 11.26 -4.16
CA GLY A 112 22.62 11.96 -5.10
C GLY A 112 22.93 11.19 -6.39
N GLU A 113 22.36 9.99 -6.55
CA GLU A 113 22.49 9.15 -7.74
C GLU A 113 21.19 9.16 -8.54
N PHE A 114 21.27 8.88 -9.85
CA PHE A 114 20.13 8.94 -10.76
C PHE A 114 19.74 7.55 -11.24
N PHE A 115 18.44 7.28 -11.23
CA PHE A 115 17.88 5.99 -11.58
C PHE A 115 16.74 6.14 -12.60
N VAL A 116 16.55 5.13 -13.44
CA VAL A 116 15.56 5.12 -14.51
C VAL A 116 14.18 4.72 -13.98
N ALA A 117 13.16 5.41 -14.48
CA ALA A 117 11.78 4.93 -14.46
C ALA A 117 11.22 4.90 -15.89
N VAL A 118 10.51 3.83 -16.24
CA VAL A 118 10.04 3.54 -17.60
C VAL A 118 8.53 3.71 -17.69
N LYS A 119 8.07 4.45 -18.69
CA LYS A 119 6.66 4.67 -18.99
C LYS A 119 5.96 3.33 -19.22
N ARG A 120 4.90 3.06 -18.47
CA ARG A 120 4.01 1.93 -18.73
C ARG A 120 2.90 2.35 -19.68
N SER A 121 2.70 1.56 -20.73
CA SER A 121 1.46 1.59 -21.50
C SER A 121 0.39 0.88 -20.66
N HIS A 122 -0.79 1.49 -20.55
CA HIS A 122 -1.99 0.74 -20.17
C HIS A 122 -2.32 -0.17 -21.35
N ASP A 123 -2.18 -1.49 -21.16
CA ASP A 123 -2.67 -2.51 -22.09
C ASP A 123 -4.17 -2.76 -21.87
#